data_AF-A0A379WPJ8-F1
#
_entry.id   AF-A0A379WPJ8-F1
#
_cell.length_a   1.000
_cell.length_b   1.000
_cell.length_c   1.000
_cell.angle_alpha   90.00
_cell.angle_beta   90.00
_cell.angle_gamma   90.00
#
_symmetry.space_group_name_H-M   'P 1'
#
loop_
_entity.id
_entity.type
_entity.pdbx_description
1 polymer ?
#
loop_
_entity_poly.entity_id
_entity_poly.type
_entity_poly.pdbx_seq_one_letter_code
_entity_poly.pdbx_strand_id
1 'polypeptide(L)'
;MVKLATAVAHLIGRSNYDAMSGQYYARFVVKNVDNSDSYLRQPHRVMELHNDGTYVEEVTDYVLMMKIDEQNMEGGNSLLLHLDDWEHLESFFTHPLARRVMRWAAPPSKNVSHDVWHPVFDVDQQGRPVMRYIDQFVQPKDFEEGVWLSELSDALETSQNILSVPVPVGKFLLINNLFWLHGTRSFYAAS
;
A
#
# COMPACT_ATOMS: atom_id res chain seq x y z
N MET A 1 -17.70 -6.90 -13.65
CA MET A 1 -16.53 -6.64 -12.79
C MET A 1 -16.67 -5.30 -12.08
N VAL A 2 -16.44 -4.14 -12.73
CA VAL A 2 -16.56 -2.82 -12.08
C VAL A 2 -17.86 -2.64 -11.30
N LYS A 3 -19.03 -2.86 -11.93
CA LYS A 3 -20.35 -2.76 -11.26
C LYS A 3 -20.46 -3.56 -9.96
N LEU A 4 -19.88 -4.76 -9.92
CA LEU A 4 -19.92 -5.63 -8.74
C LEU A 4 -19.03 -5.08 -7.63
N ALA A 5 -17.79 -4.70 -7.95
CA ALA A 5 -16.88 -4.07 -6.98
C ALA A 5 -17.48 -2.78 -6.41
N THR A 6 -18.07 -1.94 -7.27
CA THR A 6 -18.75 -0.72 -6.86
C THR A 6 -19.88 -1.00 -5.90
N ALA A 7 -20.76 -1.97 -6.21
CA ALA A 7 -21.86 -2.34 -5.34
C ALA A 7 -21.37 -2.82 -3.97
N VAL A 8 -20.34 -3.67 -3.92
CA VAL A 8 -19.77 -4.16 -2.66
C VAL A 8 -19.14 -3.01 -1.85
N ALA A 9 -18.31 -2.17 -2.47
CA ALA A 9 -17.66 -1.05 -1.78
C ALA A 9 -18.67 -0.04 -1.22
N HIS A 10 -19.74 0.26 -1.97
CA HIS A 10 -20.75 1.24 -1.55
C HIS A 10 -21.76 0.70 -0.54
N LEU A 11 -21.70 -0.60 -0.20
CA LEU A 11 -22.42 -1.14 0.96
C LEU A 11 -21.69 -0.87 2.29
N ILE A 12 -20.37 -0.64 2.26
CA ILE A 12 -19.55 -0.47 3.46
C ILE A 12 -18.89 0.90 3.58
N GLY A 13 -18.98 1.74 2.55
CA GLY A 13 -18.33 3.04 2.54
C GLY A 13 -18.51 3.77 1.21
N ARG A 14 -17.56 4.62 0.84
CA ARG A 14 -17.56 5.38 -0.41
C ARG A 14 -16.15 5.40 -1.01
N SER A 15 -16.04 5.08 -2.30
CA SER A 15 -14.75 5.18 -2.99
C SER A 15 -14.38 6.64 -3.24
N ASN A 16 -13.16 7.00 -2.85
CA ASN A 16 -12.60 8.33 -3.07
C ASN A 16 -12.35 8.61 -4.56
N TYR A 17 -12.20 9.89 -4.89
CA TYR A 17 -11.77 10.31 -6.21
C TYR A 17 -10.31 9.88 -6.44
N ASP A 18 -10.06 9.19 -7.55
CA ASP A 18 -8.73 8.79 -7.99
C ASP A 18 -8.19 9.79 -9.03
N ALA A 19 -7.09 10.47 -8.67
CA ALA A 19 -6.48 11.50 -9.51
C ALA A 19 -5.85 10.97 -10.81
N MET A 20 -5.51 9.67 -10.90
CA MET A 20 -4.88 9.09 -12.09
C MET A 20 -5.89 8.87 -13.22
N SER A 21 -7.12 8.53 -12.85
CA SER A 21 -8.21 8.26 -13.78
C SER A 21 -9.21 9.41 -13.92
N GLY A 22 -9.26 10.30 -12.94
CA GLY A 22 -10.27 11.35 -12.85
C GLY A 22 -11.68 10.82 -12.50
N GLN A 23 -11.76 9.64 -11.86
CA GLN A 23 -13.01 8.93 -11.55
C GLN A 23 -12.96 8.33 -10.14
N TYR A 24 -14.02 7.66 -9.69
CA TYR A 24 -14.06 6.95 -8.39
C TYR A 24 -13.35 5.58 -8.40
N TYR A 25 -12.77 5.19 -9.54
CA TYR A 25 -11.97 3.97 -9.72
C TYR A 25 -10.97 4.19 -10.85
N ALA A 26 -9.82 3.53 -10.78
CA ALA A 26 -8.84 3.49 -11.85
C ALA A 26 -8.72 2.11 -12.48
N ARG A 27 -8.35 2.05 -13.76
CA ARG A 27 -7.99 0.83 -14.47
C ARG A 27 -6.61 1.01 -15.07
N PHE A 28 -5.70 0.11 -14.71
CA PHE A 28 -4.35 0.09 -15.22
C PHE A 28 -4.16 -1.14 -16.12
N VAL A 29 -3.45 -0.95 -17.22
CA VAL A 29 -3.02 -2.03 -18.10
C VAL A 29 -1.51 -2.09 -17.99
N VAL A 30 -1.00 -3.22 -17.48
CA VAL A 30 0.43 -3.51 -17.41
C VAL A 30 0.76 -4.47 -18.55
N LYS A 31 1.81 -4.16 -19.31
CA LYS A 31 2.34 -5.00 -20.38
C LYS A 31 3.84 -5.16 -20.17
N ASN A 32 4.40 -6.31 -20.56
CA ASN A 32 5.85 -6.56 -20.48
C ASN A 32 6.68 -5.66 -21.41
N VAL A 33 6.03 -4.92 -22.31
CA VAL A 33 6.64 -3.87 -23.11
C VAL A 33 6.19 -2.53 -22.52
N ASP A 34 6.80 -2.12 -21.42
CA ASP A 34 6.62 -0.78 -20.89
C ASP A 34 7.80 0.09 -21.35
N ASN A 35 7.53 1.04 -22.25
CA ASN A 35 8.49 2.04 -22.69
C ASN A 35 8.52 3.26 -21.76
N SER A 36 7.77 3.23 -20.65
CA SER A 36 7.82 4.30 -19.66
C SER A 36 9.03 4.10 -18.75
N ASP A 37 9.83 5.16 -18.61
CA ASP A 37 11.03 5.22 -17.77
C ASP A 37 10.69 5.28 -16.27
N SER A 38 9.53 4.75 -15.88
CA SER A 38 9.08 4.74 -14.50
C SER A 38 9.73 3.57 -13.78
N TYR A 39 10.70 3.89 -12.93
CA TYR A 39 11.33 2.96 -11.98
C TYR A 39 10.32 2.06 -11.22
N LEU A 40 9.08 2.56 -11.03
CA LEU A 40 7.98 1.86 -10.35
C LEU A 40 7.23 0.83 -11.20
N ARG A 41 7.47 0.76 -12.51
CA ARG A 41 6.76 -0.16 -13.43
C ARG A 41 7.63 -1.30 -13.95
N GLN A 42 8.81 -1.47 -13.35
CA GLN A 42 9.72 -2.53 -13.73
C GLN A 42 9.16 -3.90 -13.28
N PRO A 43 9.00 -4.87 -14.21
CA PRO A 43 8.35 -6.15 -13.91
C PRO A 43 9.11 -6.98 -12.86
N HIS A 44 10.43 -6.79 -12.78
CA HIS A 44 11.30 -7.55 -11.87
C HIS A 44 11.31 -7.03 -10.44
N ARG A 45 10.58 -5.95 -10.13
CA ARG A 45 10.60 -5.34 -8.82
C ARG A 45 9.39 -5.71 -7.99
N VAL A 46 9.61 -5.95 -6.70
CA VAL A 46 8.57 -6.02 -5.69
C VAL A 46 8.09 -4.60 -5.43
N MET A 47 6.78 -4.39 -5.38
CA MET A 47 6.20 -3.21 -4.75
C MET A 47 6.06 -3.52 -3.27
N GLU A 48 6.83 -2.78 -2.47
CA GLU A 48 6.98 -2.94 -1.03
C GLU A 48 5.61 -2.82 -0.31
N LEU A 49 5.47 -3.45 0.86
CA LEU A 49 4.28 -3.44 1.70
C LEU A 49 4.01 -2.03 2.22
N HIS A 50 2.77 -1.57 2.02
CA HIS A 50 2.35 -0.22 2.42
C HIS A 50 0.85 -0.12 2.70
N ASN A 51 0.45 1.04 3.21
CA ASN A 51 -0.93 1.49 3.35
C ASN A 51 -1.19 2.63 2.35
N ASP A 52 -2.40 2.68 1.81
CA ASP A 52 -2.83 3.76 0.92
C ASP A 52 -3.21 5.03 1.69
N GLY A 53 -3.10 6.19 1.03
CA GLY A 53 -3.63 7.46 1.55
C GLY A 53 -2.82 8.11 2.68
N THR A 54 -1.51 7.87 2.73
CA THR A 54 -0.60 8.46 3.74
C THR A 54 -0.29 9.95 3.50
N TYR A 55 -0.52 10.46 2.30
CA TYR A 55 -0.21 11.85 1.93
C TYR A 55 -1.42 12.79 1.95
N VAL A 56 -2.55 12.36 2.52
CA VAL A 56 -3.77 13.16 2.70
C VAL A 56 -4.22 13.12 4.16
N GLU A 57 -5.01 14.11 4.60
CA GLU A 57 -5.48 14.17 5.99
C GLU A 57 -6.52 13.08 6.27
N GLU A 58 -7.41 12.81 5.31
CA GLU A 58 -8.45 11.80 5.44
C GLU A 58 -7.86 10.39 5.48
N VAL A 59 -8.42 9.57 6.38
CA VAL A 59 -8.06 8.16 6.50
C VAL A 59 -8.67 7.37 5.34
N THR A 60 -7.84 6.58 4.66
CA THR A 60 -8.32 5.56 3.72
C THR A 60 -8.57 4.27 4.49
N ASP A 61 -9.84 3.91 4.73
CA ASP A 61 -10.20 2.74 5.54
C ASP A 61 -10.09 1.41 4.78
N TYR A 62 -10.30 1.42 3.46
CA TYR A 62 -10.26 0.20 2.65
C TYR A 62 -9.50 0.39 1.35
N VAL A 63 -8.87 -0.70 0.90
CA VAL A 63 -8.29 -0.84 -0.43
C VAL A 63 -9.00 -1.95 -1.18
N LEU A 64 -9.38 -1.70 -2.43
CA LEU A 64 -9.99 -2.69 -3.32
C LEU A 64 -9.16 -2.87 -4.58
N MET A 65 -8.60 -4.06 -4.77
CA MET A 65 -7.78 -4.42 -5.93
C MET A 65 -8.44 -5.56 -6.70
N MET A 66 -8.79 -5.34 -7.97
CA MET A 66 -9.48 -6.32 -8.82
C MET A 66 -8.64 -6.72 -10.03
N LYS A 67 -8.48 -8.02 -10.26
CA LYS A 67 -7.87 -8.53 -11.49
C LYS A 67 -8.90 -8.54 -12.62
N ILE A 68 -8.71 -7.70 -13.64
CA ILE A 68 -9.64 -7.56 -14.77
C ILE A 68 -9.27 -8.48 -15.93
N ASP A 69 -7.97 -8.64 -16.19
CA ASP A 69 -7.42 -9.48 -17.25
C ASP A 69 -6.02 -9.94 -16.83
N GLU A 70 -5.60 -11.09 -17.35
CA GLU A 70 -4.28 -11.68 -17.13
C GLU A 70 -3.97 -12.64 -18.28
N GLN A 71 -2.88 -12.38 -19.00
CA GLN A 71 -2.44 -13.19 -20.13
C GLN A 71 -0.92 -13.35 -20.04
N ASN A 72 -0.42 -14.58 -20.14
CA ASN A 72 1.00 -14.90 -20.17
C ASN A 72 1.80 -14.25 -19.02
N MET A 73 1.27 -14.35 -17.80
CA MET A 73 1.85 -13.76 -16.59
C MET A 73 2.29 -14.87 -15.64
N GLU A 74 3.53 -14.81 -15.18
CA GLU A 74 4.03 -15.59 -14.05
C GLU A 74 4.42 -14.67 -12.89
N GLY A 75 4.00 -15.01 -11.68
CA GLY A 75 4.20 -14.16 -10.50
C GLY A 75 3.13 -13.07 -10.37
N GLY A 76 3.49 -11.91 -9.83
CA GLY A 76 2.55 -10.79 -9.68
C GLY A 76 1.45 -11.00 -8.65
N ASN A 77 1.65 -11.93 -7.70
CA ASN A 77 0.74 -12.11 -6.59
C ASN A 77 0.67 -10.84 -5.73
N SER A 78 -0.50 -10.57 -5.17
CA SER A 78 -0.63 -9.57 -4.11
C SER A 78 0.09 -10.08 -2.87
N LEU A 79 0.88 -9.22 -2.25
CA LEU A 79 1.47 -9.46 -0.93
C LEU A 79 0.58 -8.81 0.12
N LEU A 80 0.34 -9.49 1.23
CA LEU A 80 -0.45 -8.96 2.35
C LEU A 80 0.24 -9.30 3.66
N LEU A 81 0.25 -8.36 4.60
CA LEU A 81 0.71 -8.57 5.97
C LEU A 81 -0.31 -7.98 6.93
N HIS A 82 -0.92 -8.82 7.77
CA HIS A 82 -1.73 -8.35 8.89
C HIS A 82 -0.79 -7.94 10.03
N LEU A 83 -1.05 -6.81 10.69
CA LEU A 83 -0.18 -6.34 11.78
C LEU A 83 -0.05 -7.37 12.92
N ASP A 84 -1.14 -8.00 13.35
CA ASP A 84 -1.11 -9.06 14.38
C ASP A 84 -0.27 -10.30 13.99
N ASP A 85 0.01 -10.51 12.70
CA ASP A 85 0.87 -11.61 12.23
C ASP A 85 2.34 -11.18 12.14
N TRP A 86 2.65 -9.88 12.26
CA TRP A 86 4.00 -9.36 12.09
C TRP A 86 4.84 -9.54 13.37
N GLU A 87 5.88 -10.36 13.26
CA GLU A 87 6.74 -10.79 14.37
C GLU A 87 7.55 -9.66 15.03
N HIS A 88 7.66 -8.51 14.37
CA HIS A 88 8.39 -7.35 14.88
C HIS A 88 7.48 -6.20 15.34
N LEU A 89 6.14 -6.38 15.31
CA LEU A 89 5.18 -5.32 15.64
C LEU A 89 5.46 -4.67 17.00
N GLU A 90 5.63 -5.47 18.05
CA GLU A 90 5.84 -4.95 19.40
C GLU A 90 7.11 -4.08 19.49
N SER A 91 8.21 -4.52 18.88
CA SER A 91 9.49 -3.81 18.88
C SER A 91 9.40 -2.43 18.22
N PHE A 92 8.72 -2.35 17.08
CA PHE A 92 8.56 -1.08 16.37
C PHE A 92 7.47 -0.21 17.01
N PHE A 93 6.33 -0.77 17.39
CA PHE A 93 5.21 -0.01 17.94
C PHE A 93 5.50 0.61 19.32
N THR A 94 6.34 -0.02 20.13
CA THR A 94 6.77 0.53 21.44
C THR A 94 7.89 1.56 21.33
N HIS A 95 8.55 1.67 20.17
CA HIS A 95 9.62 2.62 19.94
C HIS A 95 9.09 4.08 19.99
N PRO A 96 9.83 5.05 20.56
CA PRO A 96 9.39 6.45 20.60
C PRO A 96 9.08 7.06 19.23
N LEU A 97 9.80 6.63 18.18
CA LEU A 97 9.58 7.09 16.81
C LEU A 97 8.23 6.63 16.23
N ALA A 98 7.62 5.57 16.75
CA ALA A 98 6.33 5.10 16.28
C ALA A 98 5.22 6.15 16.43
N ARG A 99 5.32 6.99 17.47
CA ARG A 99 4.38 8.08 17.80
C ARG A 99 4.89 9.44 17.34
N ARG A 100 6.09 9.53 16.79
CA ARG A 100 6.64 10.79 16.31
C ARG A 100 5.95 11.17 15.01
N VAL A 101 5.40 12.37 14.99
CA VAL A 101 4.80 12.94 13.78
C VAL A 101 5.89 13.15 12.72
N MET A 102 5.72 12.54 11.55
CA MET A 102 6.61 12.64 10.40
C MET A 102 5.91 13.37 9.25
N ARG A 103 6.70 13.92 8.32
CA ARG A 103 6.19 14.61 7.13
C ARG A 103 5.92 13.60 6.02
N TRP A 104 4.80 13.77 5.33
CA TRP A 104 4.38 12.94 4.19
C TRP A 104 4.12 13.85 2.99
N ALA A 105 4.80 13.57 1.89
CA ALA A 105 4.71 14.38 0.67
C ALA A 105 4.12 13.55 -0.48
N ALA A 106 3.08 14.09 -1.11
CA ALA A 106 2.49 13.46 -2.29
C ALA A 106 3.48 13.49 -3.47
N PRO A 107 3.47 12.47 -4.35
CA PRO A 107 4.28 12.53 -5.55
C PRO A 107 3.73 13.58 -6.52
N PRO A 108 4.56 14.16 -7.43
CA PRO A 108 4.14 15.23 -8.34
C PRO A 108 2.93 14.89 -9.24
N SER A 109 2.68 13.60 -9.47
CA SER A 109 1.55 13.10 -10.26
C SER A 109 0.21 13.19 -9.52
N LYS A 110 0.22 13.35 -8.20
CA LYS A 110 -0.98 13.54 -7.38
C LYS A 110 -1.15 15.04 -7.20
N ASN A 111 -2.25 15.58 -7.73
CA ASN A 111 -2.55 17.01 -7.72
C ASN A 111 -2.94 17.52 -6.31
N VAL A 112 -2.06 17.31 -5.32
CA VAL A 112 -2.22 17.68 -3.92
C VAL A 112 -1.22 18.79 -3.62
N SER A 113 -1.71 19.87 -3.02
CA SER A 113 -0.97 21.13 -2.90
C SER A 113 -0.22 21.32 -1.58
N HIS A 114 -0.33 20.37 -0.64
CA HIS A 114 0.29 20.48 0.68
C HIS A 114 0.75 19.13 1.20
N ASP A 115 1.82 19.16 1.99
CA ASP A 115 2.29 18.02 2.78
C ASP A 115 1.34 17.77 3.96
N VAL A 116 1.36 16.55 4.50
CA VAL A 116 0.62 16.20 5.72
C VAL A 116 1.57 15.66 6.79
N TRP A 117 1.09 15.67 8.03
CA TRP A 117 1.89 15.30 9.20
C TRP A 117 1.12 14.34 10.09
N HIS A 118 1.62 13.11 10.20
CA HIS A 118 1.07 12.11 11.11
C HIS A 118 2.17 11.10 11.49
N PRO A 119 2.03 10.38 12.62
CA PRO A 119 2.95 9.30 12.96
C PRO A 119 2.79 8.10 12.03
N VAL A 120 3.80 7.22 12.00
CA VAL A 120 3.76 5.96 11.24
C VAL A 120 2.74 4.98 11.85
N PHE A 121 2.69 4.90 13.18
CA PHE A 121 1.74 4.09 13.91
C PHE A 121 0.73 4.95 14.67
N ASP A 122 -0.49 4.44 14.78
CA ASP A 122 -1.53 4.97 15.64
C ASP A 122 -2.23 3.80 16.35
N VAL A 123 -3.36 4.08 17.00
CA VAL A 123 -4.19 3.08 17.65
C VAL A 123 -5.63 3.10 17.14
N ASP A 124 -6.25 1.92 17.11
CA ASP A 124 -7.70 1.81 16.97
C ASP A 124 -8.45 2.21 18.25
N GLN A 125 -9.78 2.09 18.23
CA GLN A 125 -10.64 2.44 19.37
C GLN A 125 -10.37 1.60 20.63
N GLN A 126 -9.71 0.44 20.51
CA GLN A 126 -9.35 -0.43 21.61
C GLN A 126 -7.88 -0.24 22.04
N GLY A 127 -7.14 0.69 21.44
CA GLY A 127 -5.72 0.89 21.73
C GLY A 127 -4.78 -0.07 21.00
N ARG A 128 -5.28 -0.84 20.02
CA ARG A 128 -4.47 -1.79 19.26
C ARG A 128 -3.74 -1.10 18.11
N PRO A 129 -2.53 -1.54 17.74
CA PRO A 129 -1.74 -0.90 16.69
C PRO A 129 -2.47 -0.84 15.35
N VAL A 130 -2.42 0.32 14.71
CA VAL A 130 -2.72 0.52 13.29
C VAL A 130 -1.57 1.28 12.63
N MET A 131 -1.50 1.24 11.30
CA MET A 131 -0.37 1.79 10.56
C MET A 131 -0.82 2.67 9.40
N ARG A 132 -0.03 3.72 9.14
CA ARG A 132 -0.12 4.56 7.95
C ARG A 132 1.28 4.74 7.40
N TYR A 133 1.73 3.79 6.58
CA TYR A 133 3.10 3.74 6.10
C TYR A 133 3.21 3.52 4.59
N ILE A 134 4.14 4.25 3.98
CA ILE A 134 4.70 3.96 2.66
C ILE A 134 6.07 4.62 2.56
N ASP A 135 7.07 3.84 2.18
CA ASP A 135 8.47 4.26 2.06
C ASP A 135 8.67 5.46 1.12
N GLN A 136 7.93 5.51 0.02
CA GLN A 136 8.07 6.51 -1.03
C GLN A 136 7.65 7.92 -0.60
N PHE A 137 6.70 8.05 0.33
CA PHE A 137 6.08 9.33 0.66
C PHE A 137 6.45 9.85 2.04
N VAL A 138 6.93 9.00 2.96
CA VAL A 138 7.48 9.44 4.23
C VAL A 138 8.78 10.22 4.00
N GLN A 139 8.97 11.32 4.73
CA GLN A 139 10.09 12.22 4.54
C GLN A 139 10.83 12.40 5.88
N PRO A 140 11.80 11.53 6.21
CA PRO A 140 12.58 11.68 7.44
C PRO A 140 13.29 13.03 7.46
N LYS A 141 13.16 13.77 8.57
CA LYS A 141 13.76 15.10 8.69
C LYS A 141 15.24 15.06 9.05
N ASP A 142 15.70 13.93 9.58
CA ASP A 142 17.06 13.74 10.09
C ASP A 142 17.50 12.26 9.99
N PHE A 143 18.75 12.02 10.39
CA PHE A 143 19.35 10.68 10.35
C PHE A 143 18.68 9.69 11.31
N GLU A 144 18.16 10.15 12.45
CA GLU A 144 17.49 9.29 13.42
C GLU A 144 16.21 8.69 12.82
N GLU A 145 15.36 9.54 12.22
CA GLU A 145 14.15 9.08 11.53
C GLU A 145 14.49 8.22 10.31
N GLY A 146 15.52 8.61 9.54
CA GLY A 146 15.92 7.89 8.34
C GLY A 146 16.41 6.45 8.62
N VAL A 147 17.26 6.27 9.62
CA VAL A 147 17.76 4.93 10.00
C VAL A 147 16.61 4.05 10.48
N TRP A 148 15.77 4.56 11.38
CA TRP A 148 14.65 3.78 11.92
C TRP A 148 13.62 3.40 10.85
N LEU A 149 13.32 4.29 9.90
CA LEU A 149 12.43 3.98 8.78
C LEU A 149 13.02 2.95 7.81
N SER A 150 14.34 2.97 7.61
CA SER A 150 15.03 1.94 6.83
C SER A 150 14.94 0.58 7.50
N GLU A 151 15.21 0.51 8.80
CA GLU A 151 15.09 -0.72 9.59
C GLU A 151 13.64 -1.23 9.64
N LEU A 152 12.66 -0.31 9.73
CA LEU A 152 11.24 -0.63 9.65
C LEU A 152 10.89 -1.26 8.29
N SER A 153 11.37 -0.67 7.20
CA SER A 153 11.16 -1.19 5.85
C SER A 153 11.70 -2.61 5.72
N ASP A 154 12.95 -2.84 6.12
CA ASP A 154 13.58 -4.16 6.06
C ASP A 154 12.81 -5.18 6.92
N ALA A 155 12.36 -4.80 8.11
CA ALA A 155 11.60 -5.67 9.01
C ALA A 155 10.20 -6.02 8.51
N LEU A 156 9.56 -5.14 7.72
CA LEU A 156 8.30 -5.44 7.05
C LEU A 156 8.52 -6.40 5.87
N GLU A 157 9.46 -6.08 4.98
CA GLU A 157 9.69 -6.85 3.75
C GLU A 157 10.27 -8.24 4.00
N THR A 158 10.98 -8.44 5.12
CA THR A 158 11.56 -9.73 5.50
C THR A 158 10.69 -10.54 6.47
N SER A 159 9.48 -10.07 6.78
CA SER A 159 8.55 -10.81 7.64
C SER A 159 8.25 -12.19 7.06
N GLN A 160 8.26 -13.20 7.92
CA GLN A 160 7.96 -14.59 7.53
C GLN A 160 6.46 -14.85 7.36
N ASN A 161 5.62 -13.90 7.75
CA ASN A 161 4.17 -14.05 7.80
C ASN A 161 3.45 -13.29 6.66
N ILE A 162 4.20 -12.81 5.67
CA ILE A 162 3.65 -12.20 4.46
C ILE A 162 2.88 -13.27 3.66
N LEU A 163 1.60 -13.00 3.40
CA LEU A 163 0.77 -13.81 2.53
C LEU A 163 1.04 -13.46 1.06
N SER A 164 1.30 -14.47 0.24
CA SER A 164 1.36 -14.36 -1.21
C SER A 164 0.04 -14.86 -1.82
N VAL A 165 -0.81 -13.93 -2.24
CA VAL A 165 -2.18 -14.23 -2.66
C VAL A 165 -2.33 -14.08 -4.18
N PRO A 166 -2.58 -15.19 -4.92
CA PRO A 166 -2.97 -15.10 -6.31
C PRO A 166 -4.38 -14.52 -6.41
N VAL A 167 -4.57 -13.55 -7.30
CA VAL A 167 -5.88 -12.94 -7.59
C VAL A 167 -6.28 -13.29 -9.03
N PRO A 168 -7.06 -14.38 -9.24
CA PRO A 168 -7.58 -14.75 -10.56
C PRO A 168 -8.46 -13.67 -11.18
N VAL A 169 -8.51 -13.67 -12.51
CA VAL A 169 -9.40 -12.78 -13.29
C VAL A 169 -10.84 -12.84 -12.78
N GLY A 170 -11.42 -11.66 -12.55
CA GLY A 170 -12.78 -11.48 -12.02
C GLY A 170 -12.88 -11.48 -10.50
N LYS A 171 -11.82 -11.82 -9.77
CA LYS A 171 -11.76 -11.69 -8.30
C LYS A 171 -11.16 -10.34 -7.89
N PHE A 172 -11.46 -9.94 -6.65
CA PHE A 172 -10.89 -8.77 -6.02
C PHE A 172 -10.54 -9.04 -4.56
N LEU A 173 -9.49 -8.38 -4.08
CA LEU A 173 -9.20 -8.20 -2.66
C LEU A 173 -9.92 -6.95 -2.18
N LEU A 174 -10.50 -7.03 -0.99
CA LEU A 174 -11.05 -5.89 -0.24
C LEU A 174 -10.55 -6.05 1.20
N ILE A 175 -9.66 -5.16 1.61
CA ILE A 175 -8.94 -5.25 2.89
C ILE A 175 -9.13 -3.97 3.70
N ASN A 176 -9.03 -4.09 5.03
CA ASN A 176 -8.97 -2.93 5.90
C ASN A 176 -7.54 -2.37 5.91
N ASN A 177 -7.38 -1.15 5.41
CA ASN A 177 -6.08 -0.53 5.14
C ASN A 177 -5.36 -0.06 6.40
N LEU A 178 -6.00 -0.10 7.58
CA LEU A 178 -5.38 0.33 8.84
C LEU A 178 -4.49 -0.73 9.48
N PHE A 179 -4.80 -2.01 9.27
CA PHE A 179 -4.06 -3.13 9.88
C PHE A 179 -3.67 -4.22 8.89
N TRP A 180 -3.98 -4.05 7.60
CA TRP A 180 -3.35 -4.78 6.52
C TRP A 180 -2.44 -3.85 5.74
N LEU A 181 -1.17 -4.25 5.61
CA LEU A 181 -0.31 -3.73 4.57
C LEU A 181 -0.47 -4.60 3.32
N HIS A 182 -0.26 -3.97 2.17
CA HIS A 182 -0.33 -4.66 0.88
C HIS A 182 0.80 -4.23 -0.04
N GLY A 183 1.20 -5.14 -0.92
CA GLY A 183 2.27 -4.95 -1.89
C GLY A 183 2.05 -5.87 -3.09
N THR A 184 3.01 -5.93 -3.99
CA THR A 184 2.93 -6.81 -5.18
C THR A 184 4.27 -7.48 -5.44
N ARG A 185 4.26 -8.80 -5.61
CA ARG A 185 5.46 -9.56 -5.97
C ARG A 185 5.90 -9.22 -7.40
N SER A 186 7.19 -9.41 -7.69
CA SER A 186 7.69 -9.34 -9.06
C SER A 186 6.95 -10.30 -9.99
N PHE A 187 6.94 -9.96 -11.28
CA PHE A 187 6.27 -10.72 -12.32
C PHE A 187 7.11 -10.80 -13.61
N TYR A 188 6.82 -11.80 -14.43
CA TYR A 188 7.58 -12.13 -15.63
C TYR A 188 6.62 -12.56 -16.75
N ALA A 189 7.10 -12.44 -17.99
CA ALA A 189 6.42 -13.05 -19.12
C ALA A 189 6.46 -14.57 -18.97
N ALA A 190 5.29 -15.22 -19.02
CA ALA A 190 5.23 -16.68 -19.11
C ALA A 190 5.91 -17.15 -20.40
N SER A 191 6.73 -18.20 -20.30
CA SER A 191 7.47 -18.79 -21.44
C SER A 191 6.57 -19.53 -22.42
#